data_AF-A0AAW7ZW78-F1
#
_entry.id   AF-A0AAW7ZW78-F1
#
_cell.length_a   1.000
_cell.length_b   1.000
_cell.length_c   1.000
_cell.angle_alpha   90.00
_cell.angle_beta   90.00
_cell.angle_gamma   90.00
#
_symmetry.space_group_name_H-M   'P 1'
#
loop_
_entity.id
_entity.type
_entity.pdbx_description
1 polymer ?
#
loop_
_entity_poly.entity_id
_entity_poly.type
_entity_poly.pdbx_seq_one_letter_code
_entity_poly.pdbx_strand_id
1 'polypeptide(L)'
;MKEFTLIFLALFSLSADAQDALPGEDLETCTSTPVSVSLSGTAHFQRDSPVGTESEYITPDIQQSVTCALISIKDGITDRDAYYQFSASGESESGMPGVFKTNVEGVGIRFYYDVKEFSGFTYCQRENSEEYIRTNGSYIGLKCHWLDDTPSERVTSLIRAKLVKTNPSITSGTVTSTPAMINSRMAYNSTLFIYPLGSINISSSINTLSDKCTINNNNMSFDIGNVSITDFDGQSGYAPAKTSVQNLNLSCDNNANINITLTGNQHPDCSEQSVLALSNQGQPGVAQGVGVQLLYNNIPIKLNEMLNLKHSSGGQEIFPIEARYYQTKDKDQIRPGKANATATLNLTYQ
;
A
#
# COMPACT_ATOMS: atom_id res chain seq x y z
N MET A 1 -4.52 -41.50 -36.29
CA MET A 1 -3.25 -41.48 -35.53
C MET A 1 -3.44 -40.50 -34.40
N LYS A 2 -3.44 -40.98 -33.15
CA LYS A 2 -3.48 -40.13 -31.95
C LYS A 2 -2.07 -40.07 -31.41
N GLU A 3 -1.43 -38.89 -31.46
CA GLU A 3 -0.16 -38.68 -30.79
C GLU A 3 -0.42 -38.45 -29.29
N PHE A 4 0.23 -39.27 -28.47
CA PHE A 4 0.30 -39.10 -27.02
C PHE A 4 1.64 -38.42 -26.71
N THR A 5 1.59 -37.19 -26.22
CA THR A 5 2.77 -36.50 -25.69
C THR A 5 2.90 -36.84 -24.20
N LEU A 6 3.88 -37.68 -23.85
CA LEU A 6 4.31 -37.86 -22.46
C LEU A 6 5.20 -36.67 -22.06
N ILE A 7 4.81 -35.95 -21.00
CA ILE A 7 5.65 -34.97 -20.33
C ILE A 7 6.45 -35.70 -19.25
N PHE A 8 7.77 -35.82 -19.45
CA PHE A 8 8.70 -36.25 -18.39
C PHE A 8 8.98 -35.08 -17.46
N LEU A 9 8.60 -35.21 -16.18
CA LEU A 9 9.02 -34.30 -15.12
C LEU A 9 10.40 -34.78 -14.62
N ALA A 10 11.48 -34.20 -15.12
CA ALA A 10 12.81 -34.45 -14.58
C ALA A 10 13.04 -33.55 -13.35
N LEU A 11 12.92 -34.12 -12.15
CA LEU A 11 13.40 -33.50 -10.91
C LEU A 11 14.93 -33.61 -10.89
N PHE A 12 15.63 -32.59 -11.39
CA PHE A 12 17.06 -32.44 -11.16
C PHE A 12 17.28 -31.76 -9.81
N SER A 13 17.74 -32.53 -8.81
CA SER A 13 18.46 -31.97 -7.67
C SER A 13 19.91 -31.73 -8.12
N LEU A 14 20.23 -30.52 -8.56
CA LEU A 14 21.61 -30.08 -8.66
C LEU A 14 22.07 -29.70 -7.24
N SER A 15 22.91 -30.54 -6.63
CA SER A 15 23.87 -30.03 -5.67
C SER A 15 24.81 -29.11 -6.45
N ALA A 16 24.95 -27.86 -5.99
CA ALA A 16 25.89 -26.93 -6.57
C ALA A 16 27.30 -27.38 -6.17
N ASP A 17 27.99 -28.09 -7.07
CA ASP A 17 29.42 -28.33 -6.93
C ASP A 17 30.14 -27.00 -7.18
N ALA A 18 30.99 -26.62 -6.22
CA ALA A 18 31.82 -25.44 -6.27
C ALA A 18 32.73 -25.48 -7.50
N GLN A 19 32.93 -24.33 -8.12
CA GLN A 19 33.89 -24.19 -9.22
C GLN A 19 35.31 -24.36 -8.63
N ASP A 20 36.07 -25.33 -9.14
CA ASP A 20 37.39 -25.73 -8.65
C ASP A 20 38.31 -24.53 -8.39
N ALA A 21 38.77 -24.41 -7.14
CA ALA A 21 39.76 -23.42 -6.74
C ALA A 21 41.13 -23.71 -7.39
N LEU A 22 41.81 -22.66 -7.84
CA LEU A 22 43.23 -22.74 -8.20
C LEU A 22 44.04 -23.13 -6.95
N PRO A 23 45.11 -23.94 -7.08
CA PRO A 23 45.85 -24.43 -5.93
C PRO A 23 46.62 -23.26 -5.29
N GLY A 24 46.28 -22.89 -4.06
CA GLY A 24 47.13 -21.96 -3.32
C GLY A 24 46.58 -21.24 -2.10
N GLU A 25 45.28 -20.95 -1.96
CA GLU A 25 44.79 -20.17 -0.80
C GLU A 25 43.36 -20.54 -0.38
N ASP A 26 43.25 -21.02 0.87
CA ASP A 26 42.06 -21.65 1.42
C ASP A 26 41.10 -20.62 2.03
N LEU A 27 39.95 -20.41 1.39
CA LEU A 27 38.74 -19.90 2.04
C LEU A 27 37.60 -20.88 1.77
N GLU A 28 37.46 -21.91 2.59
CA GLU A 28 36.78 -23.11 2.13
C GLU A 28 35.30 -23.29 2.47
N THR A 29 34.66 -22.63 3.45
CA THR A 29 33.24 -22.98 3.69
C THR A 29 32.34 -21.84 4.15
N CYS A 30 31.55 -21.33 3.21
CA CYS A 30 30.27 -20.70 3.51
C CYS A 30 29.17 -21.73 3.42
N THR A 31 28.46 -21.94 4.51
CA THR A 31 27.35 -22.88 4.60
C THR A 31 26.06 -22.14 4.86
N SER A 32 25.03 -22.58 4.15
CA SER A 32 23.65 -22.15 4.39
C SER A 32 22.74 -23.31 3.99
N THR A 33 21.69 -23.53 4.78
CA THR A 33 20.68 -24.52 4.46
C THR A 33 19.64 -23.90 3.53
N PRO A 34 19.19 -24.62 2.48
CA PRO A 34 18.00 -24.21 1.75
C PRO A 34 16.82 -24.00 2.70
N VAL A 35 16.06 -22.93 2.47
CA VAL A 35 14.90 -22.56 3.27
C VAL A 35 13.66 -22.79 2.43
N SER A 36 12.63 -23.40 3.01
CA SER A 36 11.32 -23.52 2.36
C SER A 36 10.27 -22.88 3.25
N VAL A 37 9.50 -21.96 2.69
CA VAL A 37 8.49 -21.19 3.42
C VAL A 37 7.18 -21.16 2.65
N SER A 38 6.06 -21.18 3.38
CA SER A 38 4.73 -21.03 2.82
C SER A 38 4.10 -19.76 3.35
N LEU A 39 4.03 -18.74 2.50
CA LEU A 39 3.39 -17.48 2.83
C LEU A 39 1.87 -17.67 2.82
N SER A 40 1.20 -17.21 3.87
CA SER A 40 -0.24 -17.32 4.00
C SER A 40 -0.82 -16.12 4.73
N GLY A 41 -2.12 -15.90 4.52
CA GLY A 41 -2.85 -14.80 5.13
C GLY A 41 -3.89 -14.22 4.18
N THR A 42 -4.38 -13.05 4.54
CA THR A 42 -5.34 -12.29 3.73
C THR A 42 -4.82 -10.86 3.58
N ALA A 43 -4.75 -10.39 2.34
CA ALA A 43 -4.46 -9.01 1.99
C ALA A 43 -5.72 -8.34 1.45
N HIS A 44 -6.04 -7.20 2.04
CA HIS A 44 -7.15 -6.35 1.64
C HIS A 44 -6.61 -5.21 0.79
N PHE A 45 -7.20 -5.03 -0.39
CA PHE A 45 -6.96 -3.87 -1.23
C PHE A 45 -8.27 -3.17 -1.48
N GLN A 46 -8.24 -1.87 -1.28
CA GLN A 46 -9.39 -1.04 -1.51
C GLN A 46 -9.50 -0.78 -3.03
N ARG A 47 -10.73 -0.80 -3.56
CA ARG A 47 -10.93 -0.75 -5.02
C ARG A 47 -10.36 0.52 -5.66
N ASP A 48 -10.46 1.66 -5.00
CA ASP A 48 -10.00 2.95 -5.55
C ASP A 48 -8.59 3.36 -5.09
N SER A 49 -8.01 2.61 -4.14
CA SER A 49 -6.63 2.80 -3.69
C SER A 49 -5.68 2.87 -4.91
N PRO A 50 -4.70 3.79 -4.92
CA PRO A 50 -3.86 4.00 -6.09
C PRO A 50 -3.06 2.74 -6.47
N VAL A 51 -2.68 2.67 -7.75
CA VAL A 51 -1.71 1.69 -8.22
C VAL A 51 -0.39 1.91 -7.48
N GLY A 52 0.19 0.85 -6.94
CA GLY A 52 1.37 0.90 -6.08
C GLY A 52 1.09 0.80 -4.58
N THR A 53 -0.19 0.86 -4.14
CA THR A 53 -0.55 0.58 -2.74
C THR A 53 -0.07 -0.81 -2.34
N GLU A 54 0.57 -0.90 -1.17
CA GLU A 54 1.06 -2.16 -0.60
C GLU A 54 0.17 -2.66 0.53
N SER A 55 0.12 -3.98 0.70
CA SER A 55 -0.47 -4.61 1.88
C SER A 55 0.45 -4.45 3.11
N GLU A 56 -0.08 -4.83 4.27
CA GLU A 56 0.75 -5.23 5.41
C GLU A 56 1.68 -6.40 5.04
N TYR A 57 2.71 -6.62 5.86
CA TYR A 57 3.62 -7.74 5.66
C TYR A 57 2.89 -9.08 5.77
N ILE A 58 3.10 -9.94 4.78
CA ILE A 58 2.56 -11.29 4.73
C ILE A 58 3.43 -12.21 5.57
N THR A 59 2.79 -13.02 6.41
CA THR A 59 3.45 -13.96 7.30
C THR A 59 3.68 -15.34 6.66
N PRO A 60 4.66 -16.11 7.15
CA PRO A 60 5.66 -15.72 8.15
C PRO A 60 6.82 -14.94 7.52
N ASP A 61 7.56 -14.24 8.37
CA ASP A 61 8.87 -13.70 8.01
C ASP A 61 9.81 -14.85 7.58
N ILE A 62 10.56 -14.62 6.51
CA ILE A 62 11.49 -15.57 5.92
C ILE A 62 12.88 -15.29 6.47
N GLN A 63 13.62 -16.31 6.88
CA GLN A 63 14.96 -16.14 7.43
C GLN A 63 15.93 -17.13 6.82
N GLN A 64 17.13 -16.65 6.51
CA GLN A 64 18.23 -17.48 6.09
C GLN A 64 19.48 -17.11 6.88
N SER A 65 20.05 -18.10 7.55
CA SER A 65 21.33 -17.96 8.23
C SER A 65 22.44 -18.46 7.32
N VAL A 66 23.48 -17.65 7.18
CA VAL A 66 24.71 -18.00 6.49
C VAL A 66 25.83 -17.98 7.52
N THR A 67 26.54 -19.09 7.64
CA THR A 67 27.73 -19.18 8.48
C THR A 67 28.91 -19.40 7.56
N CYS A 68 29.91 -18.54 7.68
CA CYS A 68 31.14 -18.64 6.95
C CYS A 68 32.27 -18.85 7.98
N ALA A 69 33.34 -19.51 7.54
CA ALA A 69 34.53 -19.72 8.35
C ALA A 69 35.76 -19.34 7.51
N LEU A 70 36.62 -18.51 8.08
CA LEU A 70 37.93 -18.21 7.49
C LEU A 70 38.89 -19.35 7.81
N ILE A 71 39.45 -19.96 6.77
CA ILE A 71 40.76 -20.60 6.86
C ILE A 71 41.75 -19.54 6.38
N SER A 72 42.89 -19.39 7.06
CA SER A 72 43.70 -18.17 6.94
C SER A 72 44.25 -18.00 5.51
N ILE A 73 43.94 -16.88 4.87
CA ILE A 73 44.66 -16.43 3.70
C ILE A 73 45.87 -15.65 4.20
N LYS A 74 47.09 -16.17 4.00
CA LYS A 74 48.33 -15.47 4.38
C LYS A 74 48.68 -14.37 3.36
N ASP A 75 47.71 -13.54 3.04
CA ASP A 75 47.83 -12.49 2.04
C ASP A 75 48.26 -11.13 2.62
N GLY A 76 48.34 -11.00 3.95
CA GLY A 76 48.71 -9.74 4.61
C GLY A 76 47.71 -8.60 4.40
N ILE A 77 46.48 -8.91 3.94
CA ILE A 77 45.40 -7.94 3.75
C ILE A 77 44.51 -7.92 5.01
N THR A 78 44.25 -6.69 5.46
CA THR A 78 43.35 -6.17 6.50
C THR A 78 41.85 -6.50 6.32
N ASP A 79 41.01 -6.15 7.30
CA ASP A 79 39.53 -6.25 7.30
C ASP A 79 38.83 -6.32 5.93
N ARG A 80 37.85 -7.21 5.79
CA ARG A 80 37.12 -7.55 4.55
C ARG A 80 35.67 -7.10 4.59
N ASP A 81 35.08 -6.90 3.41
CA ASP A 81 33.64 -6.75 3.27
C ASP A 81 33.02 -7.99 2.61
N ALA A 82 32.07 -8.62 3.31
CA ALA A 82 31.23 -9.69 2.81
C ALA A 82 29.89 -9.10 2.31
N TYR A 83 29.56 -9.42 1.06
CA TYR A 83 28.39 -8.92 0.38
C TYR A 83 27.38 -10.03 0.16
N TYR A 84 26.22 -9.95 0.80
CA TYR A 84 25.12 -10.90 0.64
C TYR A 84 24.11 -10.35 -0.37
N GLN A 85 23.91 -11.12 -1.43
CA GLN A 85 23.22 -10.68 -2.65
C GLN A 85 21.98 -11.55 -2.84
N PHE A 86 20.82 -10.92 -3.00
CA PHE A 86 19.54 -11.61 -3.23
C PHE A 86 19.00 -11.30 -4.61
N SER A 87 18.50 -12.31 -5.31
CA SER A 87 17.72 -12.12 -6.52
C SER A 87 16.53 -13.07 -6.52
N ALA A 88 15.38 -12.64 -7.04
CA ALA A 88 14.23 -13.51 -7.18
C ALA A 88 14.07 -13.98 -8.62
N SER A 89 13.64 -15.23 -8.77
CA SER A 89 13.19 -15.78 -10.04
C SER A 89 11.83 -15.21 -10.42
N GLY A 90 11.57 -15.05 -11.72
CA GLY A 90 10.27 -14.60 -12.22
C GLY A 90 10.26 -13.18 -12.79
N GLU A 91 9.17 -12.87 -13.48
CA GLU A 91 9.00 -11.61 -14.18
C GLU A 91 8.55 -10.51 -13.23
N SER A 92 9.19 -9.34 -13.35
CA SER A 92 8.69 -8.12 -12.72
C SER A 92 7.49 -7.56 -13.51
N GLU A 93 6.62 -6.86 -12.80
CA GLU A 93 5.52 -6.08 -13.36
C GLU A 93 6.05 -4.87 -14.13
N SER A 94 5.40 -4.56 -15.25
CA SER A 94 5.85 -3.48 -16.13
C SER A 94 5.79 -2.13 -15.40
N GLY A 95 6.89 -1.38 -15.43
CA GLY A 95 6.99 -0.09 -14.74
C GLY A 95 7.11 -0.19 -13.21
N MET A 96 7.20 -1.39 -12.63
CA MET A 96 7.32 -1.61 -11.19
C MET A 96 8.51 -2.52 -10.83
N PRO A 97 9.74 -1.98 -10.80
CA PRO A 97 10.91 -2.77 -10.41
C PRO A 97 10.74 -3.44 -9.03
N GLY A 98 11.09 -4.73 -8.95
CA GLY A 98 11.02 -5.53 -7.73
C GLY A 98 9.61 -5.92 -7.28
N VAL A 99 8.58 -5.62 -8.08
CA VAL A 99 7.24 -6.19 -7.93
C VAL A 99 7.12 -7.33 -8.91
N PHE A 100 7.03 -8.56 -8.43
CA PHE A 100 6.94 -9.75 -9.25
C PHE A 100 5.49 -10.11 -9.54
N LYS A 101 5.22 -10.57 -10.77
CA LYS A 101 3.90 -11.01 -11.19
C LYS A 101 3.41 -12.18 -10.34
N THR A 102 2.12 -12.18 -10.00
CA THR A 102 1.44 -13.33 -9.39
C THR A 102 0.42 -13.93 -10.36
N ASN A 103 -0.27 -15.01 -9.96
CA ASN A 103 -1.40 -15.56 -10.71
C ASN A 103 -2.69 -14.74 -10.57
N VAL A 104 -2.72 -13.74 -9.68
CA VAL A 104 -3.88 -12.87 -9.47
C VAL A 104 -3.68 -11.58 -10.27
N GLU A 105 -4.55 -11.36 -11.26
CA GLU A 105 -4.50 -10.15 -12.08
C GLU A 105 -4.65 -8.88 -11.24
N GLY A 106 -3.75 -7.92 -11.47
CA GLY A 106 -3.71 -6.66 -10.72
C GLY A 106 -3.03 -6.74 -9.35
N VAL A 107 -2.47 -7.90 -8.98
CA VAL A 107 -1.71 -8.07 -7.74
C VAL A 107 -0.32 -8.62 -8.03
N GLY A 108 0.70 -7.88 -7.62
CA GLY A 108 2.09 -8.31 -7.60
C GLY A 108 2.56 -8.63 -6.18
N ILE A 109 3.77 -9.17 -6.04
CA ILE A 109 4.43 -9.39 -4.75
C ILE A 109 5.81 -8.75 -4.73
N ARG A 110 6.18 -8.09 -3.64
CA ARG A 110 7.51 -7.50 -3.42
C ARG A 110 8.14 -8.10 -2.18
N PHE A 111 9.41 -8.44 -2.28
CA PHE A 111 10.20 -8.96 -1.15
C PHE A 111 11.15 -7.89 -0.66
N TYR A 112 11.06 -7.59 0.62
CA TYR A 112 11.95 -6.72 1.37
C TYR A 112 12.99 -7.54 2.09
N TYR A 113 14.17 -6.98 2.31
CA TYR A 113 15.24 -7.66 3.05
C TYR A 113 15.90 -6.72 4.07
N ASP A 114 16.37 -7.30 5.16
CA ASP A 114 17.09 -6.62 6.23
C ASP A 114 18.02 -7.59 6.97
N VAL A 115 18.83 -7.09 7.90
CA VAL A 115 19.60 -7.91 8.83
C VAL A 115 18.75 -8.23 10.05
N LYS A 116 18.54 -9.52 10.34
CA LYS A 116 17.88 -9.94 11.58
C LYS A 116 18.84 -9.88 12.76
N GLU A 117 19.97 -10.55 12.61
CA GLU A 117 21.03 -10.66 13.60
C GLU A 117 22.34 -11.03 12.90
N PHE A 118 23.45 -10.72 13.54
CA PHE A 118 24.77 -11.10 13.06
C PHE A 118 25.75 -11.30 14.23
N SER A 119 26.80 -12.09 13.99
CA SER A 119 27.92 -12.32 14.91
C SER A 119 29.21 -12.48 14.13
N GLY A 120 30.34 -12.03 14.69
CA GLY A 120 31.65 -12.10 14.02
C GLY A 120 31.95 -10.92 13.08
N PHE A 121 30.94 -10.08 12.79
CA PHE A 121 31.11 -8.84 12.04
C PHE A 121 31.13 -7.62 12.97
N THR A 122 31.87 -6.58 12.58
CA THR A 122 31.86 -5.27 13.27
C THR A 122 30.53 -4.55 13.03
N TYR A 123 30.03 -4.62 11.81
CA TYR A 123 28.68 -4.19 11.46
C TYR A 123 28.16 -5.04 10.31
N CYS A 124 26.84 -5.15 10.21
CA CYS A 124 26.20 -5.60 8.98
C CYS A 124 24.92 -4.79 8.73
N GLN A 125 24.76 -4.28 7.51
CA GLN A 125 23.65 -3.42 7.14
C GLN A 125 23.37 -3.48 5.64
N ARG A 126 22.27 -2.86 5.20
CA ARG A 126 21.96 -2.70 3.78
C ARG A 126 23.00 -1.79 3.11
N GLU A 127 23.50 -2.18 1.94
CA GLU A 127 24.56 -1.42 1.26
C GLU A 127 24.03 -0.17 0.54
N ASN A 128 22.78 -0.21 0.10
CA ASN A 128 22.16 0.81 -0.72
C ASN A 128 20.77 1.17 -0.17
N SER A 129 20.17 2.22 -0.73
CA SER A 129 18.86 2.69 -0.32
C SER A 129 17.70 1.83 -0.82
N GLU A 130 17.92 0.86 -1.72
CA GLU A 130 16.81 0.02 -2.19
C GLU A 130 16.61 -1.15 -1.23
N GLU A 131 15.38 -1.24 -0.73
CA GLU A 131 15.02 -2.10 0.40
C GLU A 131 14.43 -3.46 -0.04
N TYR A 132 14.34 -3.68 -1.35
CA TYR A 132 13.62 -4.78 -1.96
C TYR A 132 14.43 -5.55 -3.00
N ILE A 133 14.06 -6.81 -3.20
CA ILE A 133 14.70 -7.75 -4.11
C ILE A 133 14.21 -7.53 -5.54
N ARG A 134 15.11 -7.61 -6.53
CA ARG A 134 14.83 -7.45 -7.97
C ARG A 134 15.08 -8.74 -8.76
N THR A 135 14.57 -8.80 -9.99
CA THR A 135 14.85 -9.87 -10.95
C THR A 135 16.33 -9.83 -11.36
N ASN A 136 16.95 -11.02 -11.49
CA ASN A 136 18.25 -11.28 -12.13
C ASN A 136 19.15 -10.05 -12.33
N GLY A 137 19.90 -9.70 -11.30
CA GLY A 137 20.90 -8.65 -11.33
C GLY A 137 21.97 -8.88 -10.28
N SER A 138 23.12 -8.22 -10.45
CA SER A 138 24.24 -8.24 -9.51
C SER A 138 23.94 -7.37 -8.27
N TYR A 139 22.72 -7.43 -7.75
CA TYR A 139 22.27 -6.53 -6.70
C TYR A 139 22.85 -6.93 -5.36
N ILE A 140 23.40 -5.95 -4.65
CA ILE A 140 23.99 -6.16 -3.33
C ILE A 140 22.99 -5.78 -2.26
N GLY A 141 22.59 -6.78 -1.47
CA GLY A 141 21.61 -6.60 -0.42
C GLY A 141 22.27 -6.10 0.86
N LEU A 142 23.12 -6.92 1.45
CA LEU A 142 23.73 -6.63 2.74
C LEU A 142 25.25 -6.58 2.61
N LYS A 143 25.86 -5.60 3.29
CA LYS A 143 27.30 -5.46 3.47
C LYS A 143 27.62 -5.71 4.94
N CYS A 144 28.39 -6.75 5.21
CA CYS A 144 28.92 -7.04 6.54
C CYS A 144 30.44 -6.86 6.55
N HIS A 145 30.95 -6.12 7.54
CA HIS A 145 32.38 -5.86 7.68
C HIS A 145 33.02 -6.83 8.65
N TRP A 146 34.04 -7.54 8.18
CA TRP A 146 34.66 -8.69 8.79
C TRP A 146 36.13 -8.42 9.14
N LEU A 147 36.47 -8.59 10.40
CA LEU A 147 37.85 -8.42 10.90
C LEU A 147 38.75 -9.61 10.54
N ASP A 148 40.02 -9.31 10.28
CA ASP A 148 41.08 -10.24 9.83
C ASP A 148 41.28 -11.46 10.78
N ASP A 149 40.96 -11.32 12.07
CA ASP A 149 41.17 -12.36 13.10
C ASP A 149 39.87 -13.08 13.55
N THR A 150 38.73 -12.84 12.88
CA THR A 150 37.48 -13.54 13.25
C THR A 150 37.43 -14.93 12.59
N PRO A 151 37.42 -16.04 13.37
CA PRO A 151 37.50 -17.39 12.81
C PRO A 151 36.18 -17.88 12.20
N SER A 152 35.04 -17.33 12.64
CA SER A 152 33.73 -17.66 12.11
C SER A 152 32.72 -16.55 12.39
N GLU A 153 31.78 -16.43 11.47
CA GLU A 153 30.81 -15.36 11.41
C GLU A 153 29.49 -15.91 10.91
N ARG A 154 28.44 -15.25 11.35
CA ARG A 154 27.07 -15.62 11.02
C ARG A 154 26.29 -14.36 10.74
N VAL A 155 25.55 -14.38 9.64
CA VAL A 155 24.48 -13.40 9.39
C VAL A 155 23.18 -14.14 9.21
N THR A 156 22.12 -13.65 9.83
CA THR A 156 20.76 -14.07 9.56
C THR A 156 20.04 -12.95 8.85
N SER A 157 19.64 -13.20 7.61
CA SER A 157 18.87 -12.24 6.81
C SER A 157 17.40 -12.38 7.14
N LEU A 158 16.69 -11.26 7.26
CA LEU A 158 15.24 -11.16 7.39
C LEU A 158 14.66 -10.78 6.04
N ILE A 159 13.82 -11.63 5.45
CA ILE A 159 13.09 -11.34 4.22
C ILE A 159 11.59 -11.30 4.53
N ARG A 160 10.91 -10.26 4.05
CA ARG A 160 9.48 -10.03 4.29
C ARG A 160 8.77 -9.76 2.99
N ALA A 161 7.53 -10.23 2.84
CA ALA A 161 6.77 -10.06 1.62
C ALA A 161 5.61 -9.07 1.82
N LYS A 162 5.34 -8.24 0.83
CA LYS A 162 4.08 -7.49 0.72
C LYS A 162 3.45 -7.76 -0.64
N LEU A 163 2.13 -7.79 -0.69
CA LEU A 163 1.42 -7.72 -1.96
C LEU A 163 1.31 -6.26 -2.39
N VAL A 164 1.32 -6.01 -3.70
CA VAL A 164 1.29 -4.67 -4.30
C VAL A 164 0.18 -4.62 -5.33
N LYS A 165 -0.65 -3.57 -5.29
CA LYS A 165 -1.68 -3.32 -6.30
C LYS A 165 -1.03 -2.86 -7.61
N THR A 166 -1.14 -3.64 -8.68
CA THR A 166 -0.47 -3.38 -9.97
C THR A 166 -1.41 -2.82 -11.04
N ASN A 167 -2.72 -2.87 -10.82
CA ASN A 167 -3.75 -2.37 -11.73
C ASN A 167 -4.83 -1.57 -10.96
N PRO A 168 -5.45 -0.53 -11.56
CA PRO A 168 -6.55 0.19 -10.91
C PRO A 168 -7.68 -0.71 -10.40
N SER A 169 -7.96 -1.81 -11.09
CA SER A 169 -8.92 -2.83 -10.64
C SER A 169 -8.19 -4.12 -10.31
N ILE A 170 -8.52 -4.70 -9.15
CA ILE A 170 -8.06 -6.03 -8.76
C ILE A 170 -9.24 -6.99 -8.65
N THR A 171 -9.03 -8.22 -9.10
CA THR A 171 -9.98 -9.32 -8.91
C THR A 171 -9.59 -10.07 -7.64
N SER A 172 -10.53 -10.22 -6.70
CA SER A 172 -10.30 -11.05 -5.52
C SER A 172 -9.94 -12.48 -5.92
N GLY A 173 -8.98 -13.09 -5.24
CA GLY A 173 -8.49 -14.41 -5.57
C GLY A 173 -7.55 -14.95 -4.51
N THR A 174 -6.81 -16.00 -4.85
CA THR A 174 -5.74 -16.52 -3.99
C THR A 174 -4.44 -16.52 -4.78
N VAL A 175 -3.43 -15.84 -4.26
CA VAL A 175 -2.06 -15.92 -4.75
C VAL A 175 -1.53 -17.30 -4.38
N THR A 176 -1.31 -18.12 -5.41
CA THR A 176 -0.75 -19.47 -5.33
C THR A 176 0.56 -19.60 -6.11
N SER A 177 0.90 -18.60 -6.94
CA SER A 177 2.19 -18.49 -7.60
C SER A 177 2.85 -17.15 -7.27
N THR A 178 4.00 -17.22 -6.62
CA THR A 178 4.96 -16.12 -6.40
C THR A 178 6.28 -16.49 -7.08
N PRO A 179 7.30 -15.62 -7.12
CA PRO A 179 8.68 -16.08 -7.31
C PRO A 179 8.94 -17.34 -6.50
N ALA A 180 9.07 -18.48 -7.19
CA ALA A 180 9.16 -19.77 -6.53
C ALA A 180 10.49 -19.91 -5.76
N MET A 181 11.50 -19.11 -6.15
CA MET A 181 12.84 -19.17 -5.58
C MET A 181 13.49 -17.78 -5.50
N ILE A 182 13.99 -17.44 -4.31
CA ILE A 182 15.00 -16.40 -4.11
C ILE A 182 16.36 -17.08 -4.07
N ASN A 183 17.25 -16.66 -4.95
CA ASN A 183 18.65 -17.06 -4.97
C ASN A 183 19.44 -16.13 -4.07
N SER A 184 20.32 -16.70 -3.26
CA SER A 184 21.28 -15.96 -2.47
C SER A 184 22.70 -16.36 -2.86
N ARG A 185 23.60 -15.38 -2.84
CA ARG A 185 25.04 -15.61 -2.99
C ARG A 185 25.79 -14.66 -2.08
N MET A 186 27.00 -15.05 -1.71
CA MET A 186 27.91 -14.19 -0.97
C MET A 186 29.15 -13.90 -1.83
N ALA A 187 29.62 -12.65 -1.79
CA ALA A 187 30.85 -12.25 -2.46
C ALA A 187 31.80 -11.46 -1.55
N TYR A 188 33.11 -11.65 -1.72
CA TYR A 188 34.14 -10.84 -1.04
C TYR A 188 34.69 -9.73 -1.92
N ASN A 189 34.95 -8.57 -1.31
CA ASN A 189 35.61 -7.42 -1.96
C ASN A 189 35.04 -7.14 -3.37
N SER A 190 33.71 -7.21 -3.48
CA SER A 190 32.86 -6.89 -4.64
C SER A 190 32.91 -7.77 -5.89
N THR A 191 33.90 -8.62 -6.17
CA THR A 191 33.83 -9.47 -7.40
C THR A 191 34.75 -10.70 -7.49
N LEU A 192 35.68 -10.94 -6.57
CA LEU A 192 36.73 -11.95 -6.81
C LEU A 192 36.32 -13.41 -6.48
N PHE A 193 35.37 -13.59 -5.56
CA PHE A 193 34.89 -14.91 -5.16
C PHE A 193 33.39 -14.85 -4.93
N ILE A 194 32.63 -15.74 -5.56
CA ILE A 194 31.16 -15.84 -5.43
C ILE A 194 30.82 -17.23 -4.91
N TYR A 195 30.16 -17.28 -3.75
CA TYR A 195 29.67 -18.51 -3.14
C TYR A 195 28.16 -18.61 -3.31
N PRO A 196 27.65 -19.63 -4.02
CA PRO A 196 26.21 -19.88 -4.03
C PRO A 196 25.77 -20.29 -2.62
N LEU A 197 24.66 -19.73 -2.18
CA LEU A 197 24.04 -20.08 -0.90
C LEU A 197 22.79 -20.93 -1.17
N GLY A 198 22.27 -21.57 -0.11
CA GLY A 198 21.04 -22.35 -0.19
C GLY A 198 19.90 -21.51 -0.77
N SER A 199 19.12 -22.09 -1.67
CA SER A 199 17.98 -21.36 -2.21
C SER A 199 16.88 -21.18 -1.16
N ILE A 200 16.10 -20.11 -1.31
CA ILE A 200 14.90 -19.89 -0.51
C ILE A 200 13.69 -20.17 -1.41
N ASN A 201 13.04 -21.30 -1.17
CA ASN A 201 11.86 -21.75 -1.90
C ASN A 201 10.60 -21.18 -1.26
N ILE A 202 9.80 -20.46 -2.05
CA ILE A 202 8.60 -19.78 -1.57
C ILE A 202 7.38 -20.40 -2.23
N SER A 203 6.49 -20.92 -1.40
CA SER A 203 5.12 -21.23 -1.76
C SER A 203 4.17 -20.19 -1.18
N SER A 204 2.97 -20.06 -1.74
CA SER A 204 1.98 -19.09 -1.28
C SER A 204 0.56 -19.65 -1.29
N SER A 205 -0.22 -19.23 -0.30
CA SER A 205 -1.68 -19.35 -0.26
C SER A 205 -2.22 -18.10 0.44
N ILE A 206 -2.18 -16.97 -0.27
CA ILE A 206 -2.54 -15.66 0.26
C ILE A 206 -3.82 -15.21 -0.40
N ASN A 207 -4.88 -15.00 0.38
CA ASN A 207 -6.14 -14.50 -0.15
C ASN A 207 -6.02 -12.99 -0.44
N THR A 208 -6.49 -12.55 -1.59
CA THR A 208 -6.57 -11.14 -1.97
C THR A 208 -8.03 -10.74 -2.07
N LEU A 209 -8.40 -9.66 -1.41
CA LEU A 209 -9.76 -9.14 -1.41
C LEU A 209 -9.78 -7.71 -1.94
N SER A 210 -10.74 -7.44 -2.84
CA SER A 210 -11.03 -6.14 -3.44
C SER A 210 -12.23 -5.53 -2.73
N ASP A 211 -11.98 -4.80 -1.64
CA ASP A 211 -13.03 -4.24 -0.79
C ASP A 211 -13.71 -3.06 -1.51
N LYS A 212 -15.05 -3.04 -1.50
CA LYS A 212 -15.87 -2.02 -2.16
C LYS A 212 -17.08 -1.66 -1.30
N CYS A 213 -17.66 -0.49 -1.57
CA CYS A 213 -19.09 -0.29 -1.30
C CYS A 213 -19.87 0.13 -2.55
N THR A 214 -21.18 -0.06 -2.46
CA THR A 214 -22.16 0.37 -3.46
C THR A 214 -23.09 1.40 -2.83
N ILE A 215 -23.35 2.49 -3.54
CA ILE A 215 -24.36 3.48 -3.15
C ILE A 215 -25.74 2.93 -3.50
N ASN A 216 -26.66 2.95 -2.53
CA ASN A 216 -28.03 2.47 -2.74
C ASN A 216 -29.00 3.59 -3.14
N ASN A 217 -28.69 4.85 -2.82
CA ASN A 217 -29.49 6.02 -3.20
C ASN A 217 -28.63 7.10 -3.88
N ASN A 218 -28.67 7.11 -5.21
CA ASN A 218 -27.80 7.95 -6.05
C ASN A 218 -28.21 9.43 -6.10
N ASN A 219 -29.31 9.81 -5.44
CA ASN A 219 -29.76 11.19 -5.35
C ASN A 219 -30.30 11.47 -3.94
N MET A 220 -29.85 12.58 -3.35
CA MET A 220 -30.33 13.09 -2.06
C MET A 220 -30.91 14.48 -2.26
N SER A 221 -32.19 14.63 -1.91
CA SER A 221 -32.90 15.90 -1.98
C SER A 221 -33.21 16.38 -0.57
N PHE A 222 -32.66 17.53 -0.21
CA PHE A 222 -32.86 18.12 1.11
C PHE A 222 -33.89 19.25 1.01
N ASP A 223 -35.08 19.02 1.56
CA ASP A 223 -36.07 20.08 1.71
C ASP A 223 -35.90 20.74 3.09
N ILE A 224 -35.13 21.83 3.14
CA ILE A 224 -34.96 22.66 4.34
C ILE A 224 -36.25 23.46 4.62
N GLY A 225 -37.05 23.72 3.58
CA GLY A 225 -38.24 24.56 3.63
C GLY A 225 -37.95 26.03 3.89
N ASN A 226 -39.01 26.82 4.08
CA ASN A 226 -38.89 28.28 4.26
C ASN A 226 -38.39 28.67 5.65
N VAL A 227 -37.52 29.68 5.72
CA VAL A 227 -36.99 30.31 6.95
C VAL A 227 -37.25 31.81 6.88
N SER A 228 -37.71 32.42 7.97
CA SER A 228 -37.95 33.87 8.01
C SER A 228 -36.63 34.63 8.14
N ILE A 229 -36.54 35.83 7.56
CA ILE A 229 -35.39 36.73 7.76
C ILE A 229 -35.19 37.04 9.25
N THR A 230 -36.26 37.01 10.06
CA THR A 230 -36.19 37.23 11.51
C THR A 230 -35.49 36.10 12.27
N ASP A 231 -35.39 34.91 11.68
CA ASP A 231 -34.78 33.74 12.32
C ASP A 231 -33.25 33.76 12.20
N PHE A 232 -32.73 34.68 11.37
CA PHE A 232 -31.31 35.01 11.24
C PHE A 232 -30.92 36.08 12.28
N ASP A 233 -29.81 35.86 12.98
CA ASP A 233 -29.36 36.73 14.08
C ASP A 233 -28.77 38.06 13.57
N GLY A 234 -28.38 38.10 12.29
CA GLY A 234 -27.84 39.30 11.66
C GLY A 234 -26.32 39.38 11.61
N GLN A 235 -25.59 38.36 12.07
CA GLN A 235 -24.13 38.24 11.96
C GLN A 235 -23.74 37.19 10.93
N SER A 236 -22.77 37.53 10.05
CA SER A 236 -22.15 36.51 9.21
C SER A 236 -21.60 35.36 10.08
N GLY A 237 -21.86 34.12 9.66
CA GLY A 237 -21.46 32.93 10.41
C GLY A 237 -22.58 32.23 11.17
N TYR A 238 -23.74 32.86 11.32
CA TYR A 238 -24.90 32.26 11.98
C TYR A 238 -25.64 31.26 11.10
N ALA A 239 -26.22 30.23 11.72
CA ALA A 239 -27.09 29.27 11.05
C ALA A 239 -28.43 29.17 11.80
N PRO A 240 -29.58 29.43 11.15
CA PRO A 240 -30.88 29.25 11.77
C PRO A 240 -31.14 27.78 12.09
N ALA A 241 -31.98 27.52 13.09
CA ALA A 241 -32.22 26.18 13.64
C ALA A 241 -32.90 25.18 12.68
N LYS A 242 -33.43 25.64 11.54
CA LYS A 242 -34.16 24.78 10.61
C LYS A 242 -33.20 23.99 9.72
N THR A 243 -33.38 22.67 9.72
CA THR A 243 -32.52 21.73 9.01
C THR A 243 -33.33 20.66 8.28
N SER A 244 -32.68 19.93 7.38
CA SER A 244 -33.25 18.77 6.68
C SER A 244 -32.23 17.64 6.69
N VAL A 245 -32.65 16.42 7.01
CA VAL A 245 -31.74 15.27 7.07
C VAL A 245 -32.10 14.28 5.97
N GLN A 246 -31.08 13.75 5.30
CA GLN A 246 -31.19 12.61 4.39
C GLN A 246 -30.12 11.60 4.72
N ASN A 247 -30.42 10.32 4.54
CA ASN A 247 -29.47 9.24 4.79
C ASN A 247 -28.74 8.87 3.50
N LEU A 248 -27.40 8.91 3.52
CA LEU A 248 -26.58 8.23 2.53
C LEU A 248 -26.52 6.74 2.91
N ASN A 249 -27.07 5.87 2.05
CA ASN A 249 -27.16 4.44 2.30
C ASN A 249 -26.16 3.70 1.42
N LEU A 250 -25.25 2.96 2.05
CA LEU A 250 -24.23 2.17 1.37
C LEU A 250 -24.39 0.68 1.72
N SER A 251 -23.96 -0.18 0.81
CA SER A 251 -23.71 -1.60 1.06
C SER A 251 -22.22 -1.87 0.88
N CYS A 252 -21.52 -2.20 1.95
CA CYS A 252 -20.07 -2.30 2.02
C CYS A 252 -19.59 -3.73 2.26
N ASP A 253 -18.44 -4.06 1.69
CA ASP A 253 -17.67 -5.23 2.11
C ASP A 253 -17.00 -4.96 3.47
N ASN A 254 -16.63 -6.05 4.17
CA ASN A 254 -15.88 -5.93 5.41
C ASN A 254 -14.53 -5.25 5.15
N ASN A 255 -14.09 -4.39 6.07
CA ASN A 255 -12.90 -3.55 5.98
C ASN A 255 -12.94 -2.41 4.95
N ALA A 256 -14.06 -2.14 4.28
CA ALA A 256 -14.16 -0.98 3.38
C ALA A 256 -14.05 0.33 4.18
N ASN A 257 -13.10 1.20 3.82
CA ASN A 257 -12.86 2.46 4.54
C ASN A 257 -13.52 3.64 3.83
N ILE A 258 -14.69 4.05 4.31
CA ILE A 258 -15.60 4.95 3.61
C ILE A 258 -15.19 6.41 3.83
N ASN A 259 -14.94 7.12 2.73
CA ASN A 259 -14.57 8.53 2.69
C ASN A 259 -15.44 9.29 1.70
N ILE A 260 -15.85 10.51 2.04
CA ILE A 260 -16.60 11.39 1.12
C ILE A 260 -15.84 12.67 0.80
N THR A 261 -16.12 13.25 -0.37
CA THR A 261 -15.64 14.58 -0.75
C THR A 261 -16.78 15.33 -1.42
N LEU A 262 -17.18 16.47 -0.84
CA LEU A 262 -18.22 17.31 -1.39
C LEU A 262 -17.61 18.30 -2.39
N THR A 263 -18.08 18.31 -3.63
CA THR A 263 -17.68 19.29 -4.64
C THR A 263 -18.86 20.16 -5.03
N GLY A 264 -18.62 21.46 -5.21
CA GLY A 264 -19.66 22.43 -5.50
C GLY A 264 -19.09 23.84 -5.58
N ASN A 265 -19.94 24.81 -5.91
CA ASN A 265 -19.54 26.21 -5.97
C ASN A 265 -19.51 26.78 -4.55
N GLN A 266 -18.34 27.20 -4.07
CA GLN A 266 -18.21 27.90 -2.79
C GLN A 266 -18.91 29.26 -2.86
N HIS A 267 -19.57 29.66 -1.77
CA HIS A 267 -20.17 30.99 -1.68
C HIS A 267 -19.07 32.08 -1.69
N PRO A 268 -19.10 33.04 -2.63
CA PRO A 268 -17.98 33.97 -2.84
C PRO A 268 -17.77 34.95 -1.68
N ASP A 269 -18.85 35.30 -0.97
CA ASP A 269 -18.79 36.22 0.17
C ASP A 269 -18.52 35.50 1.52
N CYS A 270 -18.10 34.24 1.51
CA CYS A 270 -17.90 33.46 2.73
C CYS A 270 -16.51 32.80 2.76
N SER A 271 -15.73 33.06 3.81
CA SER A 271 -14.43 32.42 4.02
C SER A 271 -14.54 30.96 4.45
N GLU A 272 -15.68 30.55 4.99
CA GLU A 272 -15.94 29.17 5.41
C GLU A 272 -16.14 28.28 4.17
N GLN A 273 -15.22 27.35 3.96
CA GLN A 273 -15.14 26.52 2.77
C GLN A 273 -16.22 25.43 2.70
N SER A 274 -17.07 25.29 3.72
CA SER A 274 -18.22 24.38 3.73
C SER A 274 -19.53 24.99 3.21
N VAL A 275 -19.55 26.27 2.85
CA VAL A 275 -20.77 26.98 2.42
C VAL A 275 -20.89 27.00 0.90
N LEU A 276 -21.96 26.39 0.40
CA LEU A 276 -22.36 26.38 -1.01
C LEU A 276 -23.03 27.69 -1.41
N ALA A 277 -22.65 28.20 -2.58
CA ALA A 277 -23.34 29.25 -3.29
C ALA A 277 -24.76 28.81 -3.71
N LEU A 278 -25.67 29.77 -3.79
CA LEU A 278 -27.01 29.50 -4.30
C LEU A 278 -26.99 29.34 -5.83
N SER A 279 -27.82 28.45 -6.36
CA SER A 279 -28.05 28.33 -7.80
C SER A 279 -28.58 29.66 -8.34
N ASN A 280 -27.95 30.18 -9.40
CA ASN A 280 -28.26 31.47 -10.01
C ASN A 280 -28.07 32.68 -9.07
N GLN A 281 -27.14 32.59 -8.12
CA GLN A 281 -26.80 33.70 -7.22
C GLN A 281 -26.58 35.02 -7.98
N GLY A 282 -27.17 36.10 -7.46
CA GLY A 282 -27.14 37.43 -8.07
C GLY A 282 -28.30 37.73 -9.04
N GLN A 283 -29.09 36.72 -9.43
CA GLN A 283 -30.28 36.93 -10.26
C GLN A 283 -31.51 37.39 -9.45
N PRO A 284 -32.45 38.15 -10.05
CA PRO A 284 -33.68 38.56 -9.38
C PRO A 284 -34.48 37.36 -8.83
N GLY A 285 -34.96 37.49 -7.59
CA GLY A 285 -35.75 36.44 -6.92
C GLY A 285 -34.94 35.31 -6.29
N VAL A 286 -33.60 35.34 -6.37
CA VAL A 286 -32.69 34.48 -5.58
C VAL A 286 -32.33 35.22 -4.29
N ALA A 287 -32.28 34.50 -3.17
CA ALA A 287 -31.94 35.08 -1.87
C ALA A 287 -30.51 35.67 -1.87
N GLN A 288 -30.27 36.65 -1.01
CA GLN A 288 -28.95 37.25 -0.81
C GLN A 288 -28.54 37.17 0.66
N GLY A 289 -27.23 37.06 0.91
CA GLY A 289 -26.67 36.98 2.27
C GLY A 289 -26.83 35.63 2.94
N VAL A 290 -27.20 34.59 2.18
CA VAL A 290 -27.35 33.21 2.67
C VAL A 290 -26.74 32.21 1.68
N GLY A 291 -26.20 31.13 2.20
CA GLY A 291 -25.77 29.94 1.47
C GLY A 291 -26.36 28.68 2.09
N VAL A 292 -25.96 27.52 1.57
CA VAL A 292 -26.36 26.21 2.09
C VAL A 292 -25.13 25.47 2.60
N GLN A 293 -25.24 24.79 3.72
CA GLN A 293 -24.16 24.01 4.32
C GLN A 293 -24.65 22.58 4.59
N LEU A 294 -23.81 21.59 4.28
CA LEU A 294 -24.03 20.20 4.64
C LEU A 294 -23.19 19.83 5.87
N LEU A 295 -23.72 18.95 6.72
CA LEU A 295 -23.09 18.49 7.94
C LEU A 295 -23.18 16.97 8.05
N TYR A 296 -22.16 16.39 8.68
CA TYR A 296 -22.17 15.02 9.16
C TYR A 296 -21.75 15.02 10.63
N ASN A 297 -22.54 14.40 11.51
CA ASN A 297 -22.32 14.42 12.97
C ASN A 297 -22.10 15.84 13.54
N ASN A 298 -22.89 16.82 13.08
CA ASN A 298 -22.78 18.24 13.43
C ASN A 298 -21.48 18.94 12.99
N ILE A 299 -20.64 18.28 12.18
CA ILE A 299 -19.42 18.87 11.61
C ILE A 299 -19.72 19.29 10.17
N PRO A 300 -19.49 20.56 9.79
CA PRO A 300 -19.62 21.00 8.40
C PRO A 300 -18.70 20.23 7.46
N ILE A 301 -19.26 19.77 6.34
CA ILE A 301 -18.51 19.09 5.28
C ILE A 301 -17.91 20.18 4.40
N LYS A 302 -16.59 20.35 4.47
CA LYS A 302 -15.87 21.33 3.64
C LYS A 302 -15.81 20.89 2.18
N LEU A 303 -15.84 21.87 1.28
CA LEU A 303 -15.76 21.63 -0.14
C LEU A 303 -14.34 21.22 -0.53
N ASN A 304 -14.23 20.20 -1.37
CA ASN A 304 -12.99 19.63 -1.90
C ASN A 304 -12.04 19.09 -0.82
N GLU A 305 -12.53 18.81 0.38
CA GLU A 305 -11.79 18.16 1.47
C GLU A 305 -12.35 16.76 1.70
N MET A 306 -11.46 15.78 1.90
CA MET A 306 -11.84 14.41 2.19
C MET A 306 -12.27 14.28 3.65
N LEU A 307 -13.43 13.68 3.88
CA LEU A 307 -13.94 13.35 5.21
C LEU A 307 -14.09 11.83 5.35
N ASN A 308 -13.36 11.25 6.30
CA ASN A 308 -13.55 9.85 6.68
C ASN A 308 -14.85 9.69 7.46
N LEU A 309 -15.71 8.78 7.00
CA LEU A 309 -16.98 8.48 7.65
C LEU A 309 -16.84 7.29 8.60
N LYS A 310 -16.27 6.18 8.12
CA LYS A 310 -16.20 4.91 8.87
C LYS A 310 -15.32 3.87 8.19
N HIS A 311 -14.61 3.09 8.98
CA HIS A 311 -14.10 1.77 8.57
C HIS A 311 -15.19 0.71 8.79
N SER A 312 -15.76 0.20 7.71
CA SER A 312 -16.93 -0.69 7.76
C SER A 312 -16.56 -2.09 8.23
N SER A 313 -17.44 -2.69 9.05
CA SER A 313 -17.41 -4.12 9.38
C SER A 313 -18.13 -4.99 8.32
N GLY A 314 -18.55 -4.37 7.21
CA GLY A 314 -19.36 -4.98 6.17
C GLY A 314 -20.86 -4.90 6.44
N GLY A 315 -21.65 -5.01 5.37
CA GLY A 315 -23.11 -4.94 5.38
C GLY A 315 -23.65 -3.55 5.05
N GLN A 316 -24.83 -3.25 5.58
CA GLN A 316 -25.52 -1.98 5.33
C GLN A 316 -24.97 -0.88 6.24
N GLU A 317 -24.60 0.25 5.65
CA GLU A 317 -24.12 1.44 6.35
C GLU A 317 -25.06 2.62 6.04
N ILE A 318 -25.40 3.40 7.07
CA ILE A 318 -26.34 4.52 6.97
C ILE A 318 -25.68 5.76 7.58
N PHE A 319 -25.50 6.81 6.78
CA PHE A 319 -24.88 8.07 7.21
C PHE A 319 -25.90 9.21 7.10
N PRO A 320 -26.41 9.73 8.23
CA PRO A 320 -27.30 10.89 8.24
C PRO A 320 -26.51 12.15 7.87
N ILE A 321 -26.83 12.72 6.71
CA ILE A 321 -26.32 14.01 6.26
C ILE A 321 -27.39 15.05 6.58
N GLU A 322 -27.00 16.16 7.17
CA GLU A 322 -27.89 17.28 7.48
C GLU A 322 -27.59 18.45 6.54
N ALA A 323 -28.63 19.12 6.06
CA ALA A 323 -28.54 20.37 5.32
C ALA A 323 -29.18 21.50 6.12
N ARG A 324 -28.55 22.67 6.12
CA ARG A 324 -29.06 23.89 6.75
C ARG A 324 -28.70 25.13 5.94
N TYR A 325 -29.43 26.22 6.17
CA TYR A 325 -29.01 27.53 5.69
C TYR A 325 -27.86 28.07 6.54
N TYR A 326 -27.01 28.89 5.91
CA TYR A 326 -25.89 29.55 6.56
C TYR A 326 -25.86 31.02 6.16
N GLN A 327 -25.75 31.92 7.14
CA GLN A 327 -25.74 33.34 6.90
C GLN A 327 -24.34 33.82 6.48
N THR A 328 -24.26 34.45 5.31
CA THR A 328 -22.99 34.88 4.71
C THR A 328 -22.76 36.39 4.78
N LYS A 329 -23.79 37.18 5.12
CA LYS A 329 -23.70 38.64 5.27
C LYS A 329 -24.47 39.12 6.49
N ASP A 330 -24.24 40.37 6.87
CA ASP A 330 -24.98 41.01 7.96
C ASP A 330 -26.44 41.30 7.56
N LYS A 331 -27.27 41.52 8.58
CA LYS A 331 -28.74 41.56 8.46
C LYS A 331 -29.28 42.52 7.39
N ASP A 332 -28.67 43.69 7.28
CA ASP A 332 -29.07 44.75 6.36
C ASP A 332 -28.81 44.38 4.89
N GLN A 333 -28.03 43.34 4.63
CA GLN A 333 -27.68 42.81 3.32
C GLN A 333 -28.42 41.50 2.98
N ILE A 334 -29.23 40.96 3.89
CA ILE A 334 -30.06 39.79 3.62
C ILE A 334 -31.30 40.19 2.82
N ARG A 335 -31.59 39.48 1.73
CA ARG A 335 -32.78 39.69 0.90
C ARG A 335 -33.53 38.39 0.66
N PRO A 336 -34.88 38.40 0.72
CA PRO A 336 -35.68 37.20 0.53
C PRO A 336 -35.60 36.72 -0.92
N GLY A 337 -35.71 35.41 -1.12
CA GLY A 337 -35.75 34.79 -2.43
C GLY A 337 -35.62 33.27 -2.35
N LYS A 338 -35.53 32.62 -3.51
CA LYS A 338 -35.24 31.18 -3.59
C LYS A 338 -33.80 30.93 -3.17
N ALA A 339 -33.57 29.88 -2.38
CA ALA A 339 -32.26 29.51 -1.86
C ALA A 339 -31.97 28.03 -2.14
N ASN A 340 -31.92 27.69 -3.43
CA ASN A 340 -31.55 26.35 -3.89
C ASN A 340 -30.03 26.28 -4.04
N ALA A 341 -29.42 25.13 -3.77
CA ALA A 341 -28.02 24.87 -4.04
C ALA A 341 -27.86 23.44 -4.60
N THR A 342 -26.77 23.22 -5.34
CA THR A 342 -26.43 21.92 -5.92
C THR A 342 -24.97 21.62 -5.62
N ALA A 343 -24.69 20.38 -5.22
CA ALA A 343 -23.35 19.88 -4.99
C ALA A 343 -23.28 18.40 -5.38
N THR A 344 -22.08 17.92 -5.63
CA THR A 344 -21.79 16.51 -5.92
C THR A 344 -21.05 15.92 -4.74
N LEU A 345 -21.62 14.88 -4.15
CA LEU A 345 -20.94 14.10 -3.11
C LEU A 345 -20.20 12.94 -3.78
N ASN A 346 -18.88 12.99 -3.79
CA ASN A 346 -18.03 11.91 -4.28
C ASN A 346 -17.73 10.95 -3.14
N LEU A 347 -17.80 9.66 -3.42
CA LEU A 347 -17.57 8.60 -2.46
C LEU A 347 -16.33 7.81 -2.89
N THR A 348 -15.43 7.63 -1.94
CA THR A 348 -14.17 6.90 -2.08
C THR A 348 -14.08 5.90 -0.93
N TYR A 349 -13.43 4.77 -1.15
CA TYR A 349 -13.29 3.69 -0.18
C TYR A 349 -11.81 3.33 -0.11
N GLN A 350 -11.03 3.90 0.82
CA GLN A 350 -9.55 3.96 0.72
C GLN A 350 -8.73 3.04 1.58
#